data_AF-A0A6C0UF44-F1
#
_entry.id   AF-A0A6C0UF44-F1
#
_cell.length_a   1.000
_cell.length_b   1.000
_cell.length_c   1.000
_cell.angle_alpha   90.00
_cell.angle_beta   90.00
_cell.angle_gamma   90.00
#
_symmetry.space_group_name_H-M   'P 1'
#
loop_
_entity.id
_entity.type
_entity.pdbx_description
1 polymer ?
#
loop_
_entity_poly.entity_id
_entity_poly.type
_entity_poly.pdbx_seq_one_letter_code
_entity_poly.pdbx_strand_id
1 'polypeptide(L)'
;MIDRDAVRSNAKYLRNVRPIDPEEICEYIEGTPHPAVVRETLREEAFDLGLVERDDGTFVPVEDEPVPYRDWSPTEFPEAYAFAFEDLLIERYGVNWHRDESGDRLREVIRRLKEDYYYQNEVAYDEEAALGYGIYHLPDYYAAVGYVLDDLAERGLLPRVLRVLDVGAGTGGPALGLHDYLPENSLVEYHAVEPSASADVLESMLSETRSNFKTTVHRETAETFDPASVLPDGEGFDLVCFANVLSELDDPTSVAERYLDYVADDGSFVGIAPADLNTSMGLREVERALAPADGDVTVYAPTLRLWPGHAPSDHGWSFDRGEDIVAPSFQRRLDEAGEATEDRDPGDGTFTNETVQFSSVVLRHDGERRVDVTASGERYAKMAEMERHVTNRIDLLAVKLSHDLTEHDGANPLFKVSDGSESVEHYAVLTKRDSLNEWLARADYGDVLAFENVLALWNDDEGAYNLVVDGESVVDRVA
;
A
#
# COMPACT_ATOMS: atom_id res chain seq x y z
N MET A 1 -29.25 24.41 19.34
CA MET A 1 -28.89 24.31 17.91
C MET A 1 -28.10 25.56 17.60
N ILE A 2 -26.84 25.40 17.21
CA ILE A 2 -25.95 26.51 16.86
C ILE A 2 -26.25 26.95 15.42
N ASP A 3 -26.05 28.23 15.12
CA ASP A 3 -26.06 28.74 13.75
C ASP A 3 -24.77 28.31 13.04
N ARG A 4 -24.83 27.17 12.33
CA ARG A 4 -23.67 26.61 11.59
C ARG A 4 -23.21 27.53 10.46
N ASP A 5 -24.12 28.20 9.77
CA ASP A 5 -23.79 29.13 8.69
C ASP A 5 -22.98 30.33 9.21
N ALA A 6 -23.32 30.80 10.42
CA ALA A 6 -22.55 31.84 11.09
C ALA A 6 -21.13 31.37 11.46
N VAL A 7 -20.96 30.15 12.00
CA VAL A 7 -19.63 29.56 12.27
C VAL A 7 -18.82 29.50 10.98
N ARG A 8 -19.39 28.91 9.92
CA ARG A 8 -18.73 28.74 8.61
C ARG A 8 -18.32 30.06 7.98
N SER A 9 -19.19 31.07 8.04
CA SER A 9 -18.94 32.40 7.49
C SER A 9 -17.80 33.12 8.23
N ASN A 10 -17.77 33.04 9.56
CA ASN A 10 -16.68 33.60 10.37
C ASN A 10 -15.34 32.89 10.08
N ALA A 11 -15.37 31.56 9.97
CA ALA A 11 -14.18 30.77 9.65
C ALA A 11 -13.60 31.14 8.27
N LYS A 12 -14.45 31.24 7.23
CA LYS A 12 -14.04 31.67 5.87
C LYS A 12 -13.37 33.04 5.85
N TYR A 13 -13.82 33.96 6.71
CA TYR A 13 -13.19 35.28 6.83
C TYR A 13 -11.85 35.20 7.57
N LEU A 14 -11.84 34.57 8.75
CA LEU A 14 -10.68 34.56 9.65
C LEU A 14 -9.51 33.74 9.11
N ARG A 15 -9.77 32.66 8.35
CA ARG A 15 -8.72 31.79 7.80
C ARG A 15 -7.67 32.53 6.96
N ASN A 16 -8.03 33.68 6.37
CA ASN A 16 -7.13 34.50 5.55
C ASN A 16 -6.35 35.56 6.35
N VAL A 17 -6.54 35.63 7.66
CA VAL A 17 -6.02 36.73 8.50
C VAL A 17 -5.17 36.21 9.67
N ARG A 18 -5.61 35.13 10.34
CA ARG A 18 -4.98 34.59 11.55
C ARG A 18 -5.56 33.21 11.92
N PRO A 19 -4.95 32.48 12.89
CA PRO A 19 -5.58 31.30 13.47
C PRO A 19 -6.97 31.58 14.03
N ILE A 20 -7.86 30.61 13.89
CA ILE A 20 -9.26 30.67 14.28
C ILE A 20 -9.40 30.07 15.68
N ASP A 21 -9.81 30.90 16.64
CA ASP A 21 -10.04 30.48 18.02
C ASP A 21 -11.56 30.26 18.25
N PRO A 22 -12.00 29.04 18.63
CA PRO A 22 -13.39 28.78 19.00
C PRO A 22 -13.92 29.66 20.14
N GLU A 23 -13.06 30.08 21.08
CA GLU A 23 -13.43 30.99 22.17
C GLU A 23 -13.74 32.39 21.64
N GLU A 24 -13.08 32.82 20.57
CA GLU A 24 -13.39 34.10 19.93
C GLU A 24 -14.64 34.00 19.03
N ILE A 25 -14.77 32.93 18.25
CA ILE A 25 -15.91 32.76 17.33
C ILE A 25 -17.24 32.77 18.09
N CYS A 26 -17.28 32.24 19.33
CA CYS A 26 -18.52 32.22 20.08
C CYS A 26 -19.09 33.63 20.38
N GLU A 27 -18.25 34.68 20.42
CA GLU A 27 -18.68 36.08 20.60
C GLU A 27 -19.36 36.65 19.35
N TYR A 28 -19.08 36.11 18.16
CA TYR A 28 -19.66 36.57 16.89
C TYR A 28 -20.96 35.87 16.51
N ILE A 29 -21.41 34.88 17.30
CA ILE A 29 -22.60 34.07 17.01
C ILE A 29 -23.75 34.46 17.94
N GLU A 30 -24.94 34.62 17.35
CA GLU A 30 -26.15 34.92 18.10
C GLU A 30 -26.44 33.83 19.15
N GLY A 31 -26.69 34.26 20.39
CA GLY A 31 -26.93 33.35 21.52
C GLY A 31 -25.67 32.87 22.24
N THR A 32 -24.46 33.26 21.80
CA THR A 32 -23.17 33.00 22.45
C THR A 32 -23.03 31.52 22.85
N PRO A 33 -22.96 30.60 21.86
CA PRO A 33 -22.85 29.18 22.11
C PRO A 33 -21.58 28.87 22.90
N HIS A 34 -21.56 27.73 23.60
CA HIS A 34 -20.35 27.30 24.32
C HIS A 34 -19.20 27.06 23.32
N PRO A 35 -17.93 27.46 23.60
CA PRO A 35 -16.80 27.28 22.68
C PRO A 35 -16.61 25.84 22.21
N ALA A 36 -16.87 24.86 23.07
CA ALA A 36 -16.85 23.44 22.68
C ALA A 36 -17.81 23.08 21.53
N VAL A 37 -18.99 23.72 21.46
CA VAL A 37 -19.97 23.50 20.36
C VAL A 37 -19.48 24.14 19.06
N VAL A 38 -18.83 25.31 19.17
CA VAL A 38 -18.20 25.98 18.03
C VAL A 38 -17.04 25.13 17.50
N ARG A 39 -16.17 24.65 18.39
CA ARG A 39 -15.04 23.77 18.06
C ARG A 39 -15.50 22.52 17.34
N GLU A 40 -16.56 21.87 17.84
CA GLU A 40 -17.14 20.69 17.19
C GLU A 40 -17.69 21.01 15.80
N THR A 41 -18.40 22.15 15.66
CA THR A 41 -18.90 22.59 14.35
C THR A 41 -17.76 22.90 13.37
N LEU A 42 -16.65 23.48 13.85
CA LEU A 42 -15.47 23.72 13.03
C LEU A 42 -14.80 22.43 12.59
N ARG A 43 -14.74 21.40 13.44
CA ARG A 43 -14.24 20.06 13.08
C ARG A 43 -15.10 19.41 12.00
N GLU A 44 -16.41 19.49 12.12
CA GLU A 44 -17.34 18.94 11.12
C GLU A 44 -17.17 19.60 9.73
N GLU A 45 -16.91 20.91 9.71
CA GLU A 45 -16.71 21.72 8.49
C GLU A 45 -15.23 21.84 8.08
N ALA A 46 -14.30 21.21 8.82
CA ALA A 46 -12.86 21.45 8.69
C ALA A 46 -12.35 21.13 7.28
N PHE A 47 -12.77 19.98 6.75
CA PHE A 47 -12.41 19.50 5.41
C PHE A 47 -12.81 20.49 4.32
N ASP A 48 -14.10 20.83 4.25
CA ASP A 48 -14.66 21.85 3.34
C ASP A 48 -13.98 23.23 3.45
N LEU A 49 -13.49 23.57 4.64
CA LEU A 49 -12.83 24.85 4.91
C LEU A 49 -11.32 24.79 4.71
N GLY A 50 -10.73 23.62 4.49
CA GLY A 50 -9.29 23.41 4.42
C GLY A 50 -8.61 23.83 5.72
N LEU A 51 -9.13 23.40 6.86
CA LEU A 51 -8.64 23.77 8.19
C LEU A 51 -8.12 22.57 8.97
N VAL A 52 -6.97 22.74 9.61
CA VAL A 52 -6.36 21.79 10.55
C VAL A 52 -6.47 22.36 11.95
N GLU A 53 -6.94 21.53 12.87
CA GLU A 53 -6.93 21.81 14.30
C GLU A 53 -5.53 21.58 14.89
N ARG A 54 -5.06 22.53 15.69
CA ARG A 54 -3.79 22.46 16.43
C ARG A 54 -4.00 21.99 17.87
N ASP A 55 -2.92 21.60 18.54
CA ASP A 55 -2.92 21.19 19.94
C ASP A 55 -3.45 22.25 20.91
N ASP A 56 -3.30 23.54 20.56
CA ASP A 56 -3.84 24.66 21.34
C ASP A 56 -5.36 24.87 21.16
N GLY A 57 -6.01 24.06 20.31
CA GLY A 57 -7.44 24.12 20.01
C GLY A 57 -7.83 25.17 18.97
N THR A 58 -6.85 25.86 18.37
CA THR A 58 -7.09 26.79 17.26
C THR A 58 -7.06 26.07 15.92
N PHE A 59 -7.71 26.64 14.90
CA PHE A 59 -7.73 26.11 13.54
C PHE A 59 -6.95 27.01 12.60
N VAL A 60 -6.18 26.41 11.69
CA VAL A 60 -5.41 27.12 10.67
C VAL A 60 -5.63 26.52 9.29
N PRO A 61 -5.46 27.30 8.20
CA PRO A 61 -5.42 26.73 6.86
C PRO A 61 -4.38 25.63 6.73
N VAL A 62 -4.69 24.61 5.94
CA VAL A 62 -3.71 23.62 5.48
C VAL A 62 -2.69 24.31 4.58
N GLU A 63 -1.44 23.84 4.65
CA GLU A 63 -0.36 24.27 3.75
C GLU A 63 -0.61 23.76 2.32
N ASP A 64 -0.29 24.57 1.31
CA ASP A 64 -0.49 24.23 -0.11
C ASP A 64 0.58 23.24 -0.61
N GLU A 65 1.71 23.11 0.09
CA GLU A 65 2.77 22.18 -0.28
C GLU A 65 2.29 20.71 -0.17
N PRO A 66 2.68 19.82 -1.08
CA PRO A 66 2.35 18.39 -0.98
C PRO A 66 3.00 17.75 0.26
N VAL A 67 2.60 16.52 0.53
CA VAL A 67 3.23 15.66 1.53
C VAL A 67 4.71 15.47 1.14
N PRO A 68 5.66 15.71 2.07
CA PRO A 68 7.08 15.54 1.78
C PRO A 68 7.42 14.05 1.72
N TYR A 69 8.30 13.67 0.80
CA TYR A 69 8.94 12.36 0.77
C TYR A 69 9.62 12.05 2.12
N ARG A 70 9.42 10.82 2.64
CA ARG A 70 9.84 10.47 4.02
C ARG A 70 10.94 9.43 4.11
N ASP A 71 11.30 8.76 3.02
CA ASP A 71 12.22 7.61 3.05
C ASP A 71 11.72 6.59 4.10
N TRP A 72 10.47 6.17 3.90
CA TRP A 72 9.69 5.37 4.83
C TRP A 72 10.34 4.01 5.00
N SER A 73 10.75 3.71 6.24
CA SER A 73 11.45 2.48 6.56
C SER A 73 11.28 2.10 8.04
N PRO A 74 10.04 1.91 8.53
CA PRO A 74 9.78 1.61 9.93
C PRO A 74 10.32 0.22 10.28
N THR A 75 10.98 0.12 11.44
CA THR A 75 11.48 -1.16 12.00
C THR A 75 10.66 -1.62 13.20
N GLU A 76 9.64 -0.86 13.60
CA GLU A 76 8.80 -1.12 14.77
C GLU A 76 7.35 -0.75 14.47
N PHE A 77 6.41 -1.52 15.01
CA PHE A 77 4.99 -1.16 15.04
C PHE A 77 4.72 -0.20 16.22
N PRO A 78 4.06 0.95 16.03
CA PRO A 78 3.88 1.95 17.08
C PRO A 78 3.24 1.39 18.35
N GLU A 79 3.83 1.69 19.52
CA GLU A 79 3.36 1.16 20.81
C GLU A 79 1.92 1.54 21.13
N ALA A 80 1.46 2.73 20.72
CA ALA A 80 0.08 3.17 20.95
C ALA A 80 -0.93 2.23 20.27
N TYR A 81 -0.69 1.89 19.00
CA TYR A 81 -1.53 0.94 18.27
C TYR A 81 -1.40 -0.49 18.79
N ALA A 82 -0.18 -0.90 19.18
CA ALA A 82 0.02 -2.19 19.80
C ALA A 82 -0.78 -2.33 21.10
N PHE A 83 -0.82 -1.29 21.95
CA PHE A 83 -1.60 -1.29 23.18
C PHE A 83 -3.10 -1.28 22.92
N ALA A 84 -3.58 -0.44 22.00
CA ALA A 84 -5.00 -0.42 21.63
C ALA A 84 -5.47 -1.79 21.12
N PHE A 85 -4.66 -2.46 20.30
CA PHE A 85 -4.98 -3.81 19.82
C PHE A 85 -4.92 -4.85 20.95
N GLU A 86 -3.93 -4.76 21.84
CA GLU A 86 -3.82 -5.67 22.98
C GLU A 86 -4.98 -5.49 23.98
N ASP A 87 -5.51 -4.28 24.12
CA ASP A 87 -6.71 -3.98 24.91
C ASP A 87 -7.94 -4.72 24.38
N LEU A 88 -8.13 -4.84 23.06
CA LEU A 88 -9.19 -5.67 22.47
C LEU A 88 -9.06 -7.15 22.86
N LEU A 89 -7.85 -7.68 22.82
CA LEU A 89 -7.56 -9.06 23.24
C LEU A 89 -7.85 -9.27 24.73
N ILE A 90 -7.52 -8.27 25.56
CA ILE A 90 -7.77 -8.28 27.00
C ILE A 90 -9.26 -8.18 27.30
N GLU A 91 -10.00 -7.31 26.63
CA GLU A 91 -11.44 -7.18 26.80
C GLU A 91 -12.17 -8.49 26.45
N ARG A 92 -11.73 -9.16 25.38
CA ARG A 92 -12.34 -10.39 24.89
C ARG A 92 -11.98 -11.63 25.71
N TYR A 93 -10.70 -11.81 26.03
CA TYR A 93 -10.17 -13.07 26.59
C TYR A 93 -9.52 -12.90 27.97
N GLY A 94 -9.45 -11.67 28.49
CA GLY A 94 -8.80 -11.32 29.76
C GLY A 94 -7.30 -11.09 29.64
N VAL A 95 -6.68 -10.64 30.74
CA VAL A 95 -5.25 -10.25 30.79
C VAL A 95 -4.25 -11.36 30.40
N ASN A 96 -4.69 -12.62 30.45
CA ASN A 96 -3.91 -13.80 30.06
C ASN A 96 -4.38 -14.38 28.71
N TRP A 97 -4.95 -13.57 27.82
CA TRP A 97 -5.48 -13.97 26.51
C TRP A 97 -4.53 -14.89 25.71
N HIS A 98 -3.22 -14.68 25.82
CA HIS A 98 -2.14 -15.42 25.16
C HIS A 98 -1.88 -16.83 25.73
N ARG A 99 -2.54 -17.23 26.82
CA ARG A 99 -2.33 -18.52 27.52
C ARG A 99 -3.57 -19.40 27.46
N ASP A 100 -3.36 -20.66 27.83
CA ASP A 100 -4.40 -21.67 28.02
C ASP A 100 -5.36 -21.73 26.80
N GLU A 101 -6.65 -21.97 27.04
CA GLU A 101 -7.65 -22.17 25.99
C GLU A 101 -7.75 -21.01 24.99
N SER A 102 -7.64 -19.76 25.43
CA SER A 102 -7.72 -18.60 24.54
C SER A 102 -6.49 -18.46 23.66
N GLY A 103 -5.30 -18.67 24.23
CA GLY A 103 -4.05 -18.62 23.47
C GLY A 103 -3.99 -19.74 22.43
N ASP A 104 -4.39 -20.95 22.82
CA ASP A 104 -4.43 -22.10 21.93
C ASP A 104 -5.40 -21.89 20.78
N ARG A 105 -6.56 -21.28 21.06
CA ARG A 105 -7.54 -20.91 20.05
C ARG A 105 -7.00 -19.88 19.06
N LEU A 106 -6.37 -18.81 19.53
CA LEU A 106 -5.78 -17.78 18.66
C LEU A 106 -4.69 -18.35 17.76
N ARG A 107 -3.82 -19.23 18.32
CA ARG A 107 -2.80 -19.95 17.53
C ARG A 107 -3.43 -20.81 16.46
N GLU A 108 -4.51 -21.52 16.78
CA GLU A 108 -5.21 -22.37 15.82
C GLU A 108 -5.88 -21.56 14.71
N VAL A 109 -6.50 -20.42 15.06
CA VAL A 109 -7.06 -19.49 14.07
C VAL A 109 -5.98 -18.99 13.12
N ILE A 110 -4.81 -18.58 13.63
CA ILE A 110 -3.71 -18.11 12.78
C ILE A 110 -3.20 -19.24 11.86
N ARG A 111 -3.07 -20.47 12.37
CA ARG A 111 -2.68 -21.62 11.52
C ARG A 111 -3.70 -21.88 10.41
N ARG A 112 -4.98 -21.85 10.75
CA ARG A 112 -6.08 -22.02 9.78
C ARG A 112 -6.03 -20.92 8.72
N LEU A 113 -5.87 -19.65 9.11
CA LEU A 113 -5.72 -18.54 8.16
C LEU A 113 -4.52 -18.79 7.22
N LYS A 114 -3.35 -19.13 7.75
CA LYS A 114 -2.17 -19.46 6.93
C LYS A 114 -2.43 -20.63 5.96
N GLU A 115 -3.12 -21.66 6.42
CA GLU A 115 -3.50 -22.81 5.59
C GLU A 115 -4.48 -22.41 4.48
N ASP A 116 -5.51 -21.63 4.80
CA ASP A 116 -6.50 -21.15 3.86
C ASP A 116 -5.86 -20.23 2.80
N TYR A 117 -4.94 -19.34 3.20
CA TYR A 117 -4.14 -18.53 2.26
C TYR A 117 -3.31 -19.41 1.33
N TYR A 118 -2.61 -20.42 1.87
CA TYR A 118 -1.78 -21.32 1.08
C TYR A 118 -2.57 -22.16 0.07
N TYR A 119 -3.79 -22.58 0.44
CA TYR A 119 -4.66 -23.38 -0.44
C TYR A 119 -5.72 -22.58 -1.21
N GLN A 120 -5.76 -21.25 -1.05
CA GLN A 120 -6.75 -20.35 -1.65
C GLN A 120 -8.19 -20.74 -1.30
N ASN A 121 -8.43 -21.12 -0.04
CA ASN A 121 -9.79 -21.38 0.43
C ASN A 121 -10.52 -20.06 0.70
N GLU A 122 -11.85 -20.07 0.55
CA GLU A 122 -12.70 -18.95 0.99
C GLU A 122 -12.59 -18.77 2.52
N VAL A 123 -12.25 -17.55 2.96
CA VAL A 123 -12.15 -17.20 4.38
C VAL A 123 -13.36 -16.36 4.80
N ALA A 124 -14.10 -16.86 5.78
CA ALA A 124 -15.10 -16.04 6.47
C ALA A 124 -14.44 -15.36 7.68
N TYR A 125 -14.32 -14.03 7.63
CA TYR A 125 -13.76 -13.24 8.72
C TYR A 125 -14.80 -12.99 9.82
N ASP A 126 -14.99 -13.98 10.69
CA ASP A 126 -15.68 -13.81 11.96
C ASP A 126 -14.82 -13.06 13.01
N GLU A 127 -15.39 -12.80 14.19
CA GLU A 127 -14.69 -12.05 15.26
C GLU A 127 -13.33 -12.67 15.64
N GLU A 128 -13.22 -14.00 15.67
CA GLU A 128 -11.97 -14.66 16.07
C GLU A 128 -10.94 -14.61 14.93
N ALA A 129 -11.38 -14.80 13.68
CA ALA A 129 -10.56 -14.63 12.49
C ALA A 129 -10.01 -13.21 12.37
N ALA A 130 -10.82 -12.19 12.64
CA ALA A 130 -10.39 -10.78 12.64
C ALA A 130 -9.27 -10.53 13.66
N LEU A 131 -9.39 -11.05 14.88
CA LEU A 131 -8.34 -10.93 15.90
C LEU A 131 -7.09 -11.73 15.54
N GLY A 132 -7.23 -12.96 15.03
CA GLY A 132 -6.10 -13.76 14.55
C GLY A 132 -5.35 -13.09 13.40
N TYR A 133 -6.09 -12.53 12.44
CA TYR A 133 -5.56 -11.75 11.34
C TYR A 133 -4.85 -10.49 11.84
N GLY A 134 -5.47 -9.71 12.74
CA GLY A 134 -4.83 -8.53 13.34
C GLY A 134 -3.55 -8.87 14.11
N ILE A 135 -3.52 -9.99 14.84
CA ILE A 135 -2.29 -10.46 15.51
C ILE A 135 -1.19 -10.71 14.48
N TYR A 136 -1.49 -11.32 13.33
CA TYR A 136 -0.45 -11.73 12.40
C TYR A 136 -0.06 -10.64 11.39
N HIS A 137 -1.02 -9.83 10.94
CA HIS A 137 -0.88 -8.99 9.75
C HIS A 137 -0.97 -7.47 9.97
N LEU A 138 -1.36 -7.02 11.17
CA LEU A 138 -1.45 -5.57 11.45
C LEU A 138 -0.09 -4.85 11.28
N PRO A 139 1.05 -5.39 11.77
CA PRO A 139 2.35 -4.70 11.70
C PRO A 139 2.95 -4.58 10.29
N ASP A 140 2.99 -5.69 9.54
CA ASP A 140 3.58 -5.74 8.20
C ASP A 140 2.77 -4.92 7.20
N TYR A 141 1.43 -4.98 7.25
CA TYR A 141 0.59 -4.15 6.39
C TYR A 141 0.58 -2.67 6.78
N TYR A 142 0.82 -2.34 8.06
CA TYR A 142 1.11 -0.97 8.47
C TYR A 142 2.36 -0.42 7.78
N ALA A 143 3.43 -1.23 7.65
CA ALA A 143 4.64 -0.77 6.98
C ALA A 143 4.50 -0.74 5.46
N ALA A 144 3.88 -1.77 4.87
CA ALA A 144 3.81 -1.95 3.41
C ALA A 144 3.21 -0.74 2.68
N VAL A 145 2.14 -0.14 3.22
CA VAL A 145 1.47 1.00 2.57
C VAL A 145 2.40 2.20 2.41
N GLY A 146 3.27 2.47 3.39
CA GLY A 146 4.14 3.65 3.36
C GLY A 146 5.22 3.58 2.29
N TYR A 147 5.71 2.39 1.95
CA TYR A 147 6.62 2.20 0.81
C TYR A 147 5.95 2.56 -0.53
N VAL A 148 4.67 2.24 -0.69
CA VAL A 148 3.90 2.61 -1.89
C VAL A 148 3.57 4.10 -1.92
N LEU A 149 3.33 4.72 -0.75
CA LEU A 149 3.10 6.16 -0.66
C LEU A 149 4.37 6.97 -0.95
N ASP A 150 5.55 6.44 -0.63
CA ASP A 150 6.84 7.07 -0.95
C ASP A 150 7.02 7.28 -2.45
N ASP A 151 6.58 6.33 -3.29
CA ASP A 151 6.60 6.46 -4.76
C ASP A 151 5.77 7.67 -5.23
N LEU A 152 4.66 8.00 -4.57
CA LEU A 152 3.83 9.18 -4.88
C LEU A 152 4.42 10.47 -4.30
N ALA A 153 4.87 10.43 -3.05
CA ALA A 153 5.42 11.60 -2.36
C ALA A 153 6.76 12.05 -2.93
N GLU A 154 7.58 11.13 -3.45
CA GLU A 154 8.83 11.43 -4.19
C GLU A 154 8.59 12.44 -5.33
N ARG A 155 7.41 12.35 -5.97
CA ARG A 155 7.00 13.20 -7.10
C ARG A 155 6.03 14.31 -6.70
N GLY A 156 5.73 14.44 -5.40
CA GLY A 156 4.80 15.45 -4.88
C GLY A 156 3.34 15.22 -5.30
N LEU A 157 2.97 13.97 -5.57
CA LEU A 157 1.63 13.58 -6.05
C LEU A 157 0.64 13.24 -4.91
N LEU A 158 1.06 13.42 -3.66
CA LEU A 158 0.22 13.19 -2.49
C LEU A 158 -0.14 14.55 -1.85
N PRO A 159 -1.39 15.04 -1.99
CA PRO A 159 -1.81 16.32 -1.42
C PRO A 159 -1.88 16.24 0.11
N ARG A 160 -1.93 17.38 0.81
CA ARG A 160 -2.13 17.44 2.27
C ARG A 160 -3.58 17.45 2.70
N VAL A 161 -4.49 17.81 1.80
CA VAL A 161 -5.92 17.64 1.97
C VAL A 161 -6.28 16.42 1.14
N LEU A 162 -6.67 15.33 1.77
CA LEU A 162 -6.91 14.06 1.09
C LEU A 162 -8.30 13.52 1.40
N ARG A 163 -9.05 13.16 0.37
CA ARG A 163 -10.15 12.22 0.47
C ARG A 163 -9.66 10.84 0.06
N VAL A 164 -9.78 9.90 0.99
CA VAL A 164 -9.26 8.54 0.84
C VAL A 164 -10.40 7.54 0.91
N LEU A 165 -10.39 6.57 0.00
CA LEU A 165 -11.27 5.41 0.03
C LEU A 165 -10.45 4.14 0.16
N ASP A 166 -10.56 3.46 1.29
CA ASP A 166 -9.90 2.18 1.57
C ASP A 166 -10.91 1.04 1.50
N VAL A 167 -10.77 0.19 0.48
CA VAL A 167 -11.70 -0.90 0.17
C VAL A 167 -11.12 -2.20 0.69
N GLY A 168 -11.90 -2.93 1.50
CA GLY A 168 -11.39 -4.08 2.25
C GLY A 168 -10.41 -3.66 3.33
N ALA A 169 -10.78 -2.64 4.10
CA ALA A 169 -9.91 -2.01 5.10
C ALA A 169 -9.43 -2.98 6.21
N GLY A 170 -10.07 -4.14 6.35
CA GLY A 170 -9.63 -5.21 7.22
C GLY A 170 -9.55 -4.75 8.66
N THR A 171 -8.42 -5.04 9.33
CA THR A 171 -8.17 -4.63 10.72
C THR A 171 -7.50 -3.24 10.84
N GLY A 172 -7.20 -2.58 9.72
CA GLY A 172 -6.71 -1.20 9.70
C GLY A 172 -5.19 -1.00 9.62
N GLY A 173 -4.40 -2.03 9.31
CA GLY A 173 -2.95 -1.89 9.14
C GLY A 173 -2.58 -0.76 8.15
N PRO A 174 -3.04 -0.82 6.89
CA PRO A 174 -2.83 0.24 5.90
C PRO A 174 -3.37 1.61 6.33
N ALA A 175 -4.49 1.66 7.03
CA ALA A 175 -5.08 2.90 7.55
C ALA A 175 -4.13 3.61 8.54
N LEU A 176 -3.55 2.85 9.47
CA LEU A 176 -2.60 3.34 10.46
C LEU A 176 -1.27 3.76 9.80
N GLY A 177 -0.82 3.00 8.79
CA GLY A 177 0.38 3.33 8.03
C GLY A 177 0.22 4.64 7.26
N LEU A 178 -0.92 4.84 6.60
CA LEU A 178 -1.27 6.11 5.95
C LEU A 178 -1.32 7.26 6.97
N HIS A 179 -1.97 7.05 8.13
CA HIS A 179 -2.05 8.06 9.17
C HIS A 179 -0.67 8.56 9.60
N ASP A 180 0.25 7.64 9.90
CA ASP A 180 1.60 7.98 10.39
C ASP A 180 2.54 8.45 9.27
N TYR A 181 2.31 8.00 8.03
CA TYR A 181 3.00 8.51 6.85
C TYR A 181 2.67 9.98 6.60
N LEU A 182 1.42 10.40 6.81
CA LEU A 182 0.99 11.78 6.59
C LEU A 182 1.47 12.73 7.71
N PRO A 183 2.00 13.92 7.39
CA PRO A 183 2.32 14.95 8.38
C PRO A 183 1.15 15.30 9.29
N GLU A 184 1.43 15.69 10.54
CA GLU A 184 0.42 16.08 11.53
C GLU A 184 -0.51 17.20 11.05
N ASN A 185 -0.01 18.09 10.19
CA ASN A 185 -0.77 19.18 9.57
C ASN A 185 -1.52 18.79 8.29
N SER A 186 -1.69 17.49 8.02
CA SER A 186 -2.55 17.00 6.94
C SER A 186 -4.00 16.89 7.40
N LEU A 187 -4.92 17.07 6.47
CA LEU A 187 -6.36 17.01 6.68
C LEU A 187 -6.95 15.89 5.84
N VAL A 188 -7.52 14.88 6.48
CA VAL A 188 -7.95 13.65 5.81
C VAL A 188 -9.43 13.40 6.07
N GLU A 189 -10.16 13.13 5.00
CA GLU A 189 -11.47 12.49 5.03
C GLU A 189 -11.30 11.05 4.56
N TYR A 190 -11.35 10.12 5.50
CA TYR A 190 -11.05 8.71 5.30
C TYR A 190 -12.34 7.87 5.33
N HIS A 191 -12.62 7.19 4.23
CA HIS A 191 -13.72 6.24 4.11
C HIS A 191 -13.16 4.83 4.01
N ALA A 192 -13.58 3.96 4.93
CA ALA A 192 -13.27 2.54 4.87
C ALA A 192 -14.50 1.73 4.47
N VAL A 193 -14.34 0.74 3.61
CA VAL A 193 -15.37 -0.25 3.26
C VAL A 193 -14.94 -1.60 3.82
N GLU A 194 -15.65 -2.10 4.83
CA GLU A 194 -15.32 -3.35 5.51
C GLU A 194 -16.61 -4.04 6.00
N PRO A 195 -17.08 -5.11 5.32
CA PRO A 195 -18.34 -5.77 5.67
C PRO A 195 -18.24 -6.74 6.86
N SER A 196 -17.05 -7.22 7.20
CA SER A 196 -16.85 -8.32 8.14
C SER A 196 -16.72 -7.87 9.60
N ALA A 197 -16.47 -8.82 10.50
CA ALA A 197 -16.18 -8.51 11.91
C ALA A 197 -14.87 -7.71 12.09
N SER A 198 -14.01 -7.67 11.06
CA SER A 198 -12.80 -6.85 11.07
C SER A 198 -13.10 -5.36 11.24
N ALA A 199 -14.29 -4.89 10.83
CA ALA A 199 -14.73 -3.51 11.05
C ALA A 199 -14.73 -3.09 12.53
N ASP A 200 -14.98 -4.01 13.47
CA ASP A 200 -14.94 -3.69 14.91
C ASP A 200 -13.51 -3.43 15.39
N VAL A 201 -12.54 -4.21 14.86
CA VAL A 201 -11.11 -4.01 15.13
C VAL A 201 -10.64 -2.71 14.48
N LEU A 202 -11.01 -2.49 13.21
CA LEU A 202 -10.71 -1.28 12.46
C LEU A 202 -11.20 -0.02 13.19
N GLU A 203 -12.46 0.04 13.61
CA GLU A 203 -13.01 1.19 14.33
C GLU A 203 -12.22 1.50 15.61
N SER A 204 -11.78 0.45 16.32
CA SER A 204 -10.95 0.57 17.51
C SER A 204 -9.52 1.04 17.20
N MET A 205 -8.94 0.65 16.06
CA MET A 205 -7.64 1.15 15.63
C MET A 205 -7.74 2.61 15.15
N LEU A 206 -8.79 2.94 14.41
CA LEU A 206 -9.04 4.28 13.90
C LEU A 206 -9.32 5.30 15.03
N SER A 207 -9.77 4.88 16.21
CA SER A 207 -9.93 5.79 17.36
C SER A 207 -8.62 6.34 17.89
N GLU A 208 -7.49 5.71 17.56
CA GLU A 208 -6.15 6.17 17.93
C GLU A 208 -5.57 7.20 16.94
N THR A 209 -6.30 7.50 15.85
CA THR A 209 -5.88 8.51 14.86
C THR A 209 -6.15 9.94 15.34
N ARG A 210 -5.40 10.91 14.80
CA ARG A 210 -5.55 12.33 15.16
C ARG A 210 -6.89 12.90 14.71
N SER A 211 -7.36 13.98 15.35
CA SER A 211 -8.66 14.60 15.04
C SER A 211 -8.79 15.13 13.61
N ASN A 212 -7.67 15.49 12.96
CA ASN A 212 -7.62 15.91 11.55
C ASN A 212 -7.68 14.74 10.56
N PHE A 213 -7.72 13.50 11.05
CA PHE A 213 -7.91 12.28 10.26
C PHE A 213 -9.33 11.76 10.51
N LYS A 214 -10.30 12.34 9.81
CA LYS A 214 -11.72 12.08 10.04
C LYS A 214 -12.11 10.79 9.34
N THR A 215 -12.56 9.81 10.10
CA THR A 215 -12.85 8.46 9.61
C THR A 215 -14.34 8.19 9.50
N THR A 216 -14.72 7.35 8.55
CA THR A 216 -16.07 6.79 8.41
C THR A 216 -15.96 5.35 7.91
N VAL A 217 -16.57 4.41 8.64
CA VAL A 217 -16.57 2.98 8.29
C VAL A 217 -17.92 2.59 7.71
N HIS A 218 -17.89 2.03 6.50
CA HIS A 218 -19.03 1.54 5.74
C HIS A 218 -19.05 0.02 5.80
N ARG A 219 -20.06 -0.54 6.48
CA ARG A 219 -20.20 -1.99 6.68
C ARG A 219 -20.99 -2.63 5.53
N GLU A 220 -20.48 -2.42 4.33
CA GLU A 220 -21.02 -2.91 3.06
C GLU A 220 -19.94 -3.68 2.31
N THR A 221 -20.34 -4.60 1.44
CA THR A 221 -19.37 -5.27 0.58
C THR A 221 -18.87 -4.30 -0.49
N ALA A 222 -17.67 -4.55 -1.02
CA ALA A 222 -17.11 -3.71 -2.08
C ALA A 222 -18.06 -3.61 -3.27
N GLU A 223 -18.76 -4.69 -3.64
CA GLU A 223 -19.73 -4.77 -4.75
C GLU A 223 -20.99 -3.94 -4.51
N THR A 224 -21.40 -3.77 -3.25
CA THR A 224 -22.65 -3.08 -2.89
C THR A 224 -22.44 -1.60 -2.62
N PHE A 225 -21.32 -1.25 -1.99
CA PHE A 225 -21.01 0.14 -1.64
C PHE A 225 -20.97 1.02 -2.89
N ASP A 226 -21.60 2.19 -2.81
CA ASP A 226 -21.64 3.20 -3.87
C ASP A 226 -20.69 4.36 -3.52
N PRO A 227 -19.52 4.49 -4.16
CA PRO A 227 -18.58 5.59 -3.89
C PRO A 227 -19.19 6.98 -4.12
N ALA A 228 -20.15 7.11 -5.05
CA ALA A 228 -20.83 8.38 -5.31
C ALA A 228 -21.65 8.88 -4.12
N SER A 229 -22.03 7.99 -3.19
CA SER A 229 -22.85 8.34 -2.02
C SER A 229 -22.12 9.19 -0.98
N VAL A 230 -20.79 9.20 -1.00
CA VAL A 230 -19.93 9.94 -0.06
C VAL A 230 -19.13 11.05 -0.72
N LEU A 231 -19.15 11.13 -2.06
CA LEU A 231 -18.49 12.18 -2.82
C LEU A 231 -19.42 13.37 -3.08
N PRO A 232 -18.89 14.61 -3.06
CA PRO A 232 -19.57 15.75 -3.67
C PRO A 232 -19.71 15.58 -5.19
N ASP A 233 -20.74 16.22 -5.76
CA ASP A 233 -21.01 16.17 -7.20
C ASP A 233 -19.79 16.63 -8.03
N GLY A 234 -19.21 15.72 -8.83
CA GLY A 234 -18.10 16.00 -9.73
C GLY A 234 -16.72 16.01 -9.09
N GLU A 235 -16.59 15.54 -7.84
CA GLU A 235 -15.32 15.29 -7.18
C GLU A 235 -14.97 13.79 -7.19
N GLY A 236 -13.68 13.48 -7.08
CA GLY A 236 -13.16 12.13 -6.91
C GLY A 236 -12.37 11.98 -5.61
N PHE A 237 -11.85 10.78 -5.38
CA PHE A 237 -10.90 10.48 -4.30
C PHE A 237 -9.47 10.78 -4.75
N ASP A 238 -8.69 11.42 -3.88
CA ASP A 238 -7.26 11.64 -4.11
C ASP A 238 -6.49 10.31 -4.06
N LEU A 239 -6.98 9.36 -3.25
CA LEU A 239 -6.42 8.03 -3.10
C LEU A 239 -7.54 6.98 -2.95
N VAL A 240 -7.55 5.97 -3.81
CA VAL A 240 -8.35 4.75 -3.65
C VAL A 240 -7.39 3.59 -3.39
N CYS A 241 -7.54 2.91 -2.26
CA CYS A 241 -6.68 1.83 -1.82
C CYS A 241 -7.43 0.49 -1.82
N PHE A 242 -6.82 -0.52 -2.44
CA PHE A 242 -7.23 -1.93 -2.38
C PHE A 242 -6.05 -2.71 -1.79
N ALA A 243 -5.93 -2.70 -0.46
CA ALA A 243 -4.84 -3.37 0.23
C ALA A 243 -5.25 -4.77 0.68
N ASN A 244 -4.68 -5.79 0.02
CA ASN A 244 -4.88 -7.21 0.27
C ASN A 244 -6.32 -7.73 0.07
N VAL A 245 -7.19 -6.94 -0.57
CA VAL A 245 -8.60 -7.31 -0.82
C VAL A 245 -8.86 -7.90 -2.21
N LEU A 246 -8.04 -7.59 -3.23
CA LEU A 246 -8.35 -8.01 -4.61
C LEU A 246 -8.47 -9.53 -4.74
N SER A 247 -7.65 -10.30 -4.03
CA SER A 247 -7.75 -11.76 -4.01
C SER A 247 -8.98 -12.32 -3.28
N GLU A 248 -9.70 -11.48 -2.54
CA GLU A 248 -10.90 -11.86 -1.77
C GLU A 248 -12.20 -11.59 -2.54
N LEU A 249 -12.12 -10.93 -3.70
CA LEU A 249 -13.29 -10.56 -4.51
C LEU A 249 -13.63 -11.65 -5.53
N ASP A 250 -14.94 -11.84 -5.78
CA ASP A 250 -15.43 -12.76 -6.81
C ASP A 250 -15.05 -12.31 -8.24
N ASP A 251 -15.07 -11.00 -8.48
CA ASP A 251 -14.69 -10.37 -9.75
C ASP A 251 -13.83 -9.12 -9.48
N PRO A 252 -12.54 -9.31 -9.18
CA PRO A 252 -11.68 -8.20 -8.77
C PRO A 252 -11.48 -7.15 -9.86
N THR A 253 -11.51 -7.55 -11.13
CA THR A 253 -11.32 -6.62 -12.25
C THR A 253 -12.50 -5.67 -12.37
N SER A 254 -13.73 -6.19 -12.44
CA SER A 254 -14.93 -5.36 -12.57
C SER A 254 -15.14 -4.44 -11.35
N VAL A 255 -14.80 -4.94 -10.15
CA VAL A 255 -14.87 -4.11 -8.94
C VAL A 255 -13.81 -3.01 -8.99
N ALA A 256 -12.54 -3.33 -9.23
CA ALA A 256 -11.48 -2.33 -9.28
C ALA A 256 -11.71 -1.27 -10.38
N GLU A 257 -12.21 -1.67 -11.56
CA GLU A 257 -12.56 -0.76 -12.66
C GLU A 257 -13.60 0.26 -12.21
N ARG A 258 -14.67 -0.20 -11.54
CA ARG A 258 -15.71 0.70 -11.03
C ARG A 258 -15.18 1.70 -10.01
N TYR A 259 -14.23 1.30 -9.15
CA TYR A 259 -13.67 2.22 -8.15
C TYR A 259 -12.64 3.18 -8.76
N LEU A 260 -11.93 2.76 -9.81
CA LEU A 260 -11.02 3.61 -10.59
C LEU A 260 -11.74 4.81 -11.24
N ASP A 261 -13.01 4.66 -11.64
CA ASP A 261 -13.85 5.74 -12.15
C ASP A 261 -14.12 6.87 -11.13
N TYR A 262 -13.90 6.62 -9.83
CA TYR A 262 -14.07 7.59 -8.75
C TYR A 262 -12.75 8.17 -8.24
N VAL A 263 -11.62 7.80 -8.84
CA VAL A 263 -10.34 8.46 -8.58
C VAL A 263 -10.37 9.83 -9.23
N ALA A 264 -9.90 10.85 -8.52
CA ALA A 264 -9.75 12.20 -9.07
C ALA A 264 -8.83 12.19 -10.30
N ASP A 265 -8.97 13.17 -11.20
CA ASP A 265 -8.17 13.23 -12.44
C ASP A 265 -6.65 13.16 -12.17
N ASP A 266 -6.20 13.77 -11.07
CA ASP A 266 -4.83 13.76 -10.55
C ASP A 266 -4.64 12.86 -9.30
N GLY A 267 -5.65 12.07 -8.96
CA GLY A 267 -5.61 11.09 -7.88
C GLY A 267 -4.89 9.80 -8.25
N SER A 268 -4.80 8.88 -7.29
CA SER A 268 -4.16 7.57 -7.50
C SER A 268 -5.05 6.42 -7.06
N PHE A 269 -5.11 5.37 -7.87
CA PHE A 269 -5.54 4.04 -7.44
C PHE A 269 -4.31 3.25 -7.00
N VAL A 270 -4.36 2.65 -5.82
CA VAL A 270 -3.30 1.83 -5.24
C VAL A 270 -3.83 0.44 -4.96
N GLY A 271 -3.22 -0.56 -5.58
CA GLY A 271 -3.41 -1.96 -5.22
C GLY A 271 -2.20 -2.48 -4.46
N ILE A 272 -2.41 -3.16 -3.34
CA ILE A 272 -1.37 -3.86 -2.58
C ILE A 272 -1.84 -5.31 -2.41
N ALA A 273 -0.93 -6.25 -2.56
CA ALA A 273 -1.20 -7.66 -2.31
C ALA A 273 -0.05 -8.29 -1.52
N PRO A 274 -0.31 -9.39 -0.79
CA PRO A 274 0.76 -10.17 -0.19
C PRO A 274 1.73 -10.65 -1.28
N ALA A 275 3.02 -10.78 -0.95
CA ALA A 275 4.03 -11.29 -1.88
C ALA A 275 3.92 -12.80 -2.20
N ASP A 276 2.78 -13.43 -1.90
CA ASP A 276 2.48 -14.79 -2.37
C ASP A 276 2.35 -14.82 -3.90
N LEU A 277 2.70 -15.95 -4.49
CA LEU A 277 2.68 -16.16 -5.94
C LEU A 277 1.31 -15.80 -6.54
N ASN A 278 0.23 -16.28 -5.95
CA ASN A 278 -1.09 -16.20 -6.57
C ASN A 278 -1.71 -14.83 -6.40
N THR A 279 -1.60 -14.24 -5.21
CA THR A 279 -2.11 -12.89 -4.93
C THR A 279 -1.36 -11.84 -5.75
N SER A 280 -0.05 -12.01 -5.91
CA SER A 280 0.78 -11.14 -6.75
C SER A 280 0.44 -11.27 -8.23
N MET A 281 0.23 -12.49 -8.74
CA MET A 281 -0.21 -12.71 -10.12
C MET A 281 -1.60 -12.13 -10.37
N GLY A 282 -2.56 -12.34 -9.44
CA GLY A 282 -3.89 -11.76 -9.52
C GLY A 282 -3.88 -10.23 -9.55
N LEU A 283 -3.00 -9.59 -8.76
CA LEU A 283 -2.79 -8.14 -8.82
C LEU A 283 -2.35 -7.69 -10.22
N ARG A 284 -1.44 -8.43 -10.88
CA ARG A 284 -0.98 -8.12 -12.24
C ARG A 284 -2.05 -8.35 -13.29
N GLU A 285 -2.89 -9.36 -13.13
CA GLU A 285 -4.05 -9.57 -14.01
C GLU A 285 -5.00 -8.37 -13.95
N VAL A 286 -5.34 -7.90 -12.76
CA VAL A 286 -6.18 -6.70 -12.56
C VAL A 286 -5.51 -5.46 -13.16
N GLU A 287 -4.25 -5.19 -12.83
CA GLU A 287 -3.49 -4.06 -13.40
C GLU A 287 -3.57 -4.01 -14.92
N ARG A 288 -3.29 -5.14 -15.58
CA ARG A 288 -3.24 -5.22 -17.05
C ARG A 288 -4.61 -5.08 -17.69
N ALA A 289 -5.66 -5.51 -16.99
CA ALA A 289 -7.03 -5.31 -17.43
C ALA A 289 -7.45 -3.83 -17.32
N LEU A 290 -7.10 -3.16 -16.21
CA LEU A 290 -7.43 -1.75 -15.97
C LEU A 290 -6.64 -0.79 -16.85
N ALA A 291 -5.40 -1.14 -17.14
CA ALA A 291 -4.55 -0.37 -18.03
C ALA A 291 -4.20 -1.23 -19.25
N PRO A 292 -5.05 -1.36 -20.28
CA PRO A 292 -4.63 -2.01 -21.52
C PRO A 292 -3.63 -1.13 -22.29
N ALA A 293 -2.92 -1.70 -23.28
CA ALA A 293 -1.90 -0.98 -24.05
C ALA A 293 -2.43 0.26 -24.80
N ASP A 294 -3.70 0.24 -25.21
CA ASP A 294 -4.40 1.32 -25.91
C ASP A 294 -5.41 2.07 -25.00
N GLY A 295 -5.28 1.89 -23.67
CA GLY A 295 -6.13 2.54 -22.66
C GLY A 295 -5.68 3.96 -22.30
N ASP A 296 -6.50 4.64 -21.51
CA ASP A 296 -6.25 5.97 -20.92
C ASP A 296 -5.64 5.89 -19.52
N VAL A 297 -5.77 4.74 -18.84
CA VAL A 297 -5.15 4.49 -17.54
C VAL A 297 -3.66 4.19 -17.70
N THR A 298 -2.85 4.90 -16.93
CA THR A 298 -1.39 4.76 -16.90
C THR A 298 -0.95 4.00 -15.66
N VAL A 299 -0.05 3.03 -15.86
CA VAL A 299 0.70 2.42 -14.75
C VAL A 299 1.80 3.40 -14.35
N TYR A 300 1.61 4.05 -13.20
CA TYR A 300 2.56 4.99 -12.64
C TYR A 300 3.81 4.28 -12.11
N ALA A 301 3.60 3.17 -11.37
CA ALA A 301 4.63 2.30 -10.79
C ALA A 301 4.00 0.94 -10.41
N PRO A 302 4.80 -0.12 -10.21
CA PRO A 302 6.24 -0.23 -10.51
C PRO A 302 6.49 -0.68 -11.96
N THR A 303 5.53 -1.35 -12.59
CA THR A 303 5.60 -2.04 -13.90
C THR A 303 5.49 -1.09 -15.10
N LEU A 304 6.34 -0.06 -15.13
CA LEU A 304 6.37 0.93 -16.20
C LEU A 304 6.44 0.30 -17.59
N ARG A 305 5.56 0.74 -18.50
CA ARG A 305 5.56 0.32 -19.90
C ARG A 305 6.53 1.17 -20.70
N LEU A 306 7.69 0.60 -21.03
CA LEU A 306 8.74 1.33 -21.71
C LEU A 306 8.49 1.45 -23.21
N TRP A 307 7.62 0.60 -23.78
CA TRP A 307 7.28 0.58 -25.19
C TRP A 307 5.84 1.06 -25.45
N PRO A 308 5.64 2.11 -26.27
CA PRO A 308 4.31 2.58 -26.62
C PRO A 308 3.48 1.51 -27.34
N GLY A 309 2.20 1.38 -26.97
CA GLY A 309 1.26 0.42 -27.56
C GLY A 309 1.56 -1.03 -27.20
N HIS A 310 2.29 -1.27 -26.10
CA HIS A 310 2.55 -2.61 -25.57
C HIS A 310 2.11 -2.72 -24.10
N ALA A 311 1.73 -3.94 -23.72
CA ALA A 311 1.47 -4.34 -22.35
C ALA A 311 1.96 -5.78 -22.18
N PRO A 312 2.48 -6.15 -21.00
CA PRO A 312 3.00 -7.49 -20.77
C PRO A 312 1.88 -8.51 -20.62
N SER A 313 2.18 -9.77 -20.93
CA SER A 313 1.25 -10.91 -20.78
C SER A 313 1.92 -12.18 -20.24
N ASP A 314 3.09 -12.05 -19.61
CA ASP A 314 3.77 -13.11 -18.87
C ASP A 314 3.05 -13.42 -17.54
N HIS A 315 3.59 -14.28 -16.67
CA HIS A 315 2.96 -14.58 -15.39
C HIS A 315 3.04 -13.40 -14.42
N GLY A 316 4.09 -12.59 -14.49
CA GLY A 316 4.17 -11.30 -13.81
C GLY A 316 4.43 -11.38 -12.30
N TRP A 317 4.85 -12.54 -11.77
CA TRP A 317 5.20 -12.64 -10.35
C TRP A 317 6.37 -11.70 -10.01
N SER A 318 6.09 -10.71 -9.17
CA SER A 318 7.01 -9.64 -8.80
C SER A 318 6.57 -9.07 -7.46
N PHE A 319 7.50 -8.75 -6.57
CA PHE A 319 7.23 -8.16 -5.27
C PHE A 319 8.43 -7.36 -4.80
N ASP A 320 8.18 -6.46 -3.86
CA ASP A 320 9.18 -5.70 -3.13
C ASP A 320 9.35 -6.25 -1.70
N ARG A 321 10.44 -5.84 -1.05
CA ARG A 321 10.74 -6.15 0.33
C ARG A 321 11.20 -4.87 1.04
N GLY A 322 10.47 -4.50 2.09
CA GLY A 322 10.86 -3.45 3.03
C GLY A 322 11.79 -3.97 4.12
N GLU A 323 12.24 -3.08 5.00
CA GLU A 323 12.90 -3.45 6.25
C GLU A 323 12.01 -4.34 7.11
N ASP A 324 12.63 -5.30 7.79
CA ASP A 324 11.93 -6.17 8.73
C ASP A 324 11.48 -5.36 9.98
N ILE A 325 10.28 -5.65 10.48
CA ILE A 325 9.73 -5.05 11.68
C ILE A 325 9.94 -6.00 12.86
N VAL A 326 10.41 -5.46 13.98
CA VAL A 326 10.49 -6.22 15.23
C VAL A 326 9.09 -6.66 15.67
N ALA A 327 8.88 -7.96 15.87
CA ALA A 327 7.58 -8.50 16.26
C ALA A 327 7.02 -7.80 17.51
N PRO A 328 5.82 -7.20 17.50
CA PRO A 328 5.27 -6.47 18.65
C PRO A 328 4.96 -7.40 19.85
N SER A 329 4.68 -6.79 21.01
CA SER A 329 4.49 -7.52 22.27
C SER A 329 3.42 -8.60 22.19
N PHE A 330 2.30 -8.34 21.52
CA PHE A 330 1.21 -9.30 21.40
C PHE A 330 1.64 -10.53 20.59
N GLN A 331 2.36 -10.38 19.47
CA GLN A 331 2.89 -11.51 18.70
C GLN A 331 3.87 -12.33 19.53
N ARG A 332 4.86 -11.67 20.15
CA ARG A 332 5.87 -12.37 20.98
C ARG A 332 5.24 -13.12 22.14
N ARG A 333 4.27 -12.52 22.84
CA ARG A 333 3.56 -13.16 23.97
C ARG A 333 2.76 -14.37 23.52
N LEU A 334 2.10 -14.30 22.37
CA LEU A 334 1.37 -15.45 21.82
C LEU A 334 2.34 -16.55 21.41
N ASP A 335 3.47 -16.20 20.81
CA ASP A 335 4.47 -17.16 20.38
C ASP A 335 5.15 -17.87 21.57
N GLU A 336 5.61 -17.12 22.57
CA GLU A 336 6.31 -17.66 23.75
C GLU A 336 5.43 -18.52 24.67
N ALA A 337 4.11 -18.30 24.71
CA ALA A 337 3.23 -18.91 25.69
C ALA A 337 2.65 -20.29 25.30
N GLY A 338 2.96 -20.80 24.11
CA GLY A 338 2.44 -22.11 23.68
C GLY A 338 3.19 -23.29 24.30
N GLU A 339 2.60 -24.47 24.26
CA GLU A 339 3.30 -25.71 24.62
C GLU A 339 4.25 -26.14 23.50
N ALA A 340 5.36 -26.78 23.87
CA ALA A 340 6.26 -27.41 22.91
C ALA A 340 5.60 -28.64 22.29
N THR A 341 5.71 -28.80 20.97
CA THR A 341 5.25 -29.97 20.22
C THR A 341 6.42 -30.63 19.50
N GLU A 342 6.18 -31.71 18.74
CA GLU A 342 7.26 -32.34 17.95
C GLU A 342 7.83 -31.41 16.87
N ASP A 343 7.01 -30.48 16.37
CA ASP A 343 7.35 -29.61 15.24
C ASP A 343 7.59 -28.14 15.64
N ARG A 344 7.50 -27.81 16.94
CA ARG A 344 7.49 -26.42 17.42
C ARG A 344 8.03 -26.27 18.83
N ASP A 345 8.88 -25.27 19.03
CA ASP A 345 9.30 -24.80 20.36
C ASP A 345 8.64 -23.44 20.69
N PRO A 346 8.38 -23.12 21.97
CA PRO A 346 7.87 -21.81 22.35
C PRO A 346 8.91 -20.72 22.04
N GLY A 347 8.49 -19.65 21.36
CA GLY A 347 9.39 -18.56 20.95
C GLY A 347 10.17 -18.82 19.65
N ASP A 348 9.73 -19.78 18.82
CA ASP A 348 10.38 -20.12 17.55
C ASP A 348 10.01 -19.22 16.37
N GLY A 349 9.13 -18.24 16.57
CA GLY A 349 8.70 -17.29 15.55
C GLY A 349 7.51 -17.76 14.70
N THR A 350 6.87 -18.88 15.03
CA THR A 350 5.70 -19.38 14.27
C THR A 350 4.56 -18.36 14.20
N PHE A 351 4.37 -17.57 15.27
CA PHE A 351 3.32 -16.56 15.40
C PHE A 351 3.83 -15.12 15.35
N THR A 352 5.08 -14.92 14.92
CA THR A 352 5.61 -13.60 14.58
C THR A 352 5.58 -13.40 13.07
N ASN A 353 5.34 -12.17 12.64
CA ASN A 353 5.41 -11.78 11.24
C ASN A 353 6.27 -10.51 11.14
N GLU A 354 7.57 -10.72 10.98
CA GLU A 354 8.56 -9.63 10.98
C GLU A 354 8.88 -9.15 9.55
N THR A 355 8.59 -9.98 8.54
CA THR A 355 8.98 -9.72 7.17
C THR A 355 7.95 -8.86 6.44
N VAL A 356 8.39 -7.72 5.91
CA VAL A 356 7.55 -6.84 5.09
C VAL A 356 7.80 -7.14 3.62
N GLN A 357 6.93 -7.93 3.02
CA GLN A 357 6.97 -8.25 1.59
C GLN A 357 5.59 -8.03 0.97
N PHE A 358 5.57 -7.32 -0.15
CA PHE A 358 4.32 -6.93 -0.79
C PHE A 358 4.50 -6.76 -2.30
N SER A 359 3.41 -6.95 -3.01
CA SER A 359 3.27 -6.58 -4.42
C SER A 359 2.40 -5.34 -4.49
N SER A 360 2.74 -4.40 -5.37
CA SER A 360 1.98 -3.16 -5.50
C SER A 360 1.77 -2.76 -6.96
N VAL A 361 0.75 -1.91 -7.15
CA VAL A 361 0.50 -1.17 -8.39
C VAL A 361 -0.05 0.20 -8.03
N VAL A 362 0.37 1.21 -8.78
CA VAL A 362 -0.20 2.55 -8.74
C VAL A 362 -0.70 2.90 -10.15
N LEU A 363 -1.99 3.22 -10.27
CA LEU A 363 -2.63 3.61 -11.52
C LEU A 363 -3.12 5.07 -11.45
N ARG A 364 -3.06 5.77 -12.58
CA ARG A 364 -3.45 7.18 -12.72
C ARG A 364 -4.13 7.46 -14.06
N HIS A 365 -4.94 8.50 -14.13
CA HIS A 365 -5.65 8.95 -15.34
C HIS A 365 -4.92 10.06 -16.11
N ASP A 366 -4.03 10.80 -15.46
CA ASP A 366 -3.38 11.99 -16.01
C ASP A 366 -2.16 11.72 -16.90
N GLY A 367 -1.80 10.45 -17.08
CA GLY A 367 -0.62 10.05 -17.86
C GLY A 367 0.70 10.21 -17.12
N GLU A 368 0.70 10.62 -15.85
CA GLU A 368 1.91 10.71 -15.06
C GLU A 368 2.53 9.32 -14.84
N ARG A 369 3.86 9.29 -14.89
CA ARG A 369 4.69 8.11 -14.70
C ARG A 369 5.75 8.45 -13.67
N ARG A 370 6.10 7.48 -12.81
CA ARG A 370 7.19 7.67 -11.82
C ARG A 370 8.47 8.16 -12.51
N VAL A 371 8.73 7.61 -13.70
CA VAL A 371 9.85 7.98 -14.58
C VAL A 371 9.35 8.23 -16.00
N ASP A 372 9.68 9.41 -16.56
CA ASP A 372 9.39 9.77 -17.95
C ASP A 372 10.47 9.23 -18.91
N VAL A 373 10.47 7.91 -19.13
CA VAL A 373 11.40 7.22 -20.04
C VAL A 373 10.64 6.29 -20.98
N THR A 374 11.03 6.31 -22.25
CA THR A 374 10.48 5.45 -23.32
C THR A 374 11.61 4.82 -24.12
N ALA A 375 11.52 3.52 -24.37
CA ALA A 375 12.47 2.78 -25.19
C ALA A 375 12.25 3.03 -26.70
N SER A 376 13.32 2.86 -27.48
CA SER A 376 13.32 3.00 -28.94
C SER A 376 14.11 1.87 -29.60
N GLY A 377 13.55 1.31 -30.68
CA GLY A 377 14.19 0.25 -31.45
C GLY A 377 15.45 0.69 -32.21
N GLU A 378 15.79 1.98 -32.20
CA GLU A 378 17.07 2.46 -32.73
C GLU A 378 18.25 2.10 -31.82
N ARG A 379 18.00 1.92 -30.51
CA ARG A 379 19.04 1.69 -29.50
C ARG A 379 18.85 0.41 -28.70
N TYR A 380 17.60 0.03 -28.41
CA TYR A 380 17.29 -1.04 -27.47
C TYR A 380 16.57 -2.21 -28.15
N ALA A 381 16.96 -3.42 -27.79
CA ALA A 381 16.20 -4.63 -28.06
C ALA A 381 14.91 -4.62 -27.21
N LYS A 382 13.84 -5.17 -27.78
CA LYS A 382 12.52 -5.27 -27.15
C LYS A 382 12.30 -6.70 -26.65
N MET A 383 11.83 -6.88 -25.42
CA MET A 383 11.61 -8.21 -24.83
C MET A 383 10.55 -9.03 -25.58
N ALA A 384 9.54 -8.40 -26.17
CA ALA A 384 8.59 -9.06 -27.07
C ALA A 384 9.25 -9.78 -28.27
N GLU A 385 10.48 -9.40 -28.63
CA GLU A 385 11.22 -9.94 -29.77
C GLU A 385 12.45 -10.79 -29.33
N MET A 386 12.54 -11.14 -28.04
CA MET A 386 13.74 -11.73 -27.43
C MET A 386 14.21 -13.03 -28.10
N GLU A 387 13.29 -13.82 -28.68
CA GLU A 387 13.64 -15.03 -29.43
C GLU A 387 14.70 -14.77 -30.53
N ARG A 388 14.63 -13.61 -31.19
CA ARG A 388 15.57 -13.21 -32.26
C ARG A 388 16.96 -12.88 -31.73
N HIS A 389 17.07 -12.65 -30.43
CA HIS A 389 18.27 -12.19 -29.76
C HIS A 389 18.96 -13.30 -28.96
N VAL A 390 18.37 -14.49 -28.83
CA VAL A 390 19.00 -15.64 -28.15
C VAL A 390 20.38 -15.91 -28.75
N THR A 391 21.37 -16.09 -27.88
CA THR A 391 22.83 -16.21 -28.16
C THR A 391 23.55 -14.93 -28.59
N ASN A 392 22.84 -13.81 -28.73
CA ASN A 392 23.44 -12.51 -29.04
C ASN A 392 23.66 -11.68 -27.77
N ARG A 393 24.61 -10.75 -27.87
CA ARG A 393 24.76 -9.67 -26.90
C ARG A 393 23.97 -8.46 -27.38
N ILE A 394 23.15 -7.89 -26.50
CA ILE A 394 22.18 -6.85 -26.81
C ILE A 394 22.23 -5.73 -25.77
N ASP A 395 21.69 -4.57 -26.17
CA ASP A 395 21.39 -3.47 -25.26
C ASP A 395 19.88 -3.42 -25.07
N LEU A 396 19.40 -3.21 -23.85
CA LEU A 396 17.97 -3.08 -23.55
C LEU A 396 17.72 -2.14 -22.37
N LEU A 397 16.48 -1.71 -22.24
CA LEU A 397 16.00 -0.95 -21.10
C LEU A 397 14.96 -1.81 -20.38
N ALA A 398 15.07 -1.94 -19.06
CA ALA A 398 14.10 -2.71 -18.28
C ALA A 398 13.92 -2.15 -16.86
N VAL A 399 12.71 -2.30 -16.35
CA VAL A 399 12.34 -2.11 -14.96
C VAL A 399 12.82 -3.30 -14.14
N LYS A 400 13.45 -3.06 -12.99
CA LYS A 400 13.76 -4.10 -12.02
C LYS A 400 12.52 -4.40 -11.16
N LEU A 401 12.08 -5.65 -11.14
CA LEU A 401 10.82 -6.08 -10.53
C LEU A 401 11.01 -7.21 -9.50
N SER A 402 12.20 -7.31 -8.92
CA SER A 402 12.42 -8.09 -7.70
C SER A 402 13.74 -7.73 -7.02
N HIS A 403 13.83 -8.06 -5.74
CA HIS A 403 15.13 -8.31 -5.09
C HIS A 403 15.79 -9.58 -5.64
N ASP A 404 16.93 -9.97 -5.07
CA ASP A 404 17.58 -11.23 -5.44
C ASP A 404 16.68 -12.43 -5.08
N LEU A 405 16.30 -13.21 -6.09
CA LEU A 405 15.42 -14.37 -5.97
C LEU A 405 16.18 -15.68 -5.70
N THR A 406 17.50 -15.64 -5.52
CA THR A 406 18.27 -16.86 -5.26
C THR A 406 18.04 -17.41 -3.86
N GLU A 407 17.69 -18.69 -3.78
CA GLU A 407 17.50 -19.40 -2.50
C GLU A 407 18.74 -20.16 -2.01
N HIS A 408 19.75 -20.36 -2.87
CA HIS A 408 20.86 -21.26 -2.62
C HIS A 408 22.20 -20.54 -2.55
N ASP A 409 22.97 -20.81 -1.49
CA ASP A 409 24.34 -20.34 -1.33
C ASP A 409 25.22 -20.74 -2.54
N GLY A 410 25.82 -19.73 -3.17
CA GLY A 410 26.72 -19.90 -4.32
C GLY A 410 26.04 -19.91 -5.69
N ALA A 411 24.72 -19.74 -5.76
CA ALA A 411 24.03 -19.40 -7.00
C ALA A 411 24.38 -17.97 -7.45
N ASN A 412 24.20 -17.68 -8.75
CA ASN A 412 24.35 -16.32 -9.27
C ASN A 412 23.07 -15.53 -8.97
N PRO A 413 23.15 -14.32 -8.38
CA PRO A 413 22.00 -13.49 -8.11
C PRO A 413 21.07 -13.33 -9.31
N LEU A 414 19.77 -13.44 -9.06
CA LEU A 414 18.72 -13.51 -10.08
C LEU A 414 17.66 -12.45 -9.81
N PHE A 415 17.33 -11.65 -10.82
CA PHE A 415 16.37 -10.55 -10.68
C PHE A 415 15.33 -10.61 -11.79
N LYS A 416 14.05 -10.52 -11.44
CA LYS A 416 12.95 -10.35 -12.40
C LYS A 416 13.05 -8.95 -13.02
N VAL A 417 12.92 -8.88 -14.35
CA VAL A 417 12.92 -7.62 -15.10
C VAL A 417 11.81 -7.60 -16.15
N SER A 418 11.38 -6.41 -16.55
CA SER A 418 10.32 -6.18 -17.53
C SER A 418 10.61 -4.93 -18.36
N ASP A 419 10.24 -4.91 -19.63
CA ASP A 419 10.17 -3.66 -20.41
C ASP A 419 8.72 -3.25 -20.76
N GLY A 420 7.75 -4.01 -20.24
CA GLY A 420 6.31 -3.84 -20.46
C GLY A 420 5.83 -4.32 -21.82
N SER A 421 6.64 -5.08 -22.57
CA SER A 421 6.25 -5.65 -23.87
C SER A 421 6.23 -7.17 -23.91
N GLU A 422 6.79 -7.82 -22.90
CA GLU A 422 7.04 -9.24 -22.87
C GLU A 422 5.78 -10.10 -22.74
N SER A 423 5.79 -11.26 -23.39
CA SER A 423 4.79 -12.31 -23.19
C SER A 423 5.37 -13.54 -22.49
N VAL A 424 6.66 -13.48 -22.12
CA VAL A 424 7.42 -14.56 -21.48
C VAL A 424 8.30 -13.92 -20.41
N GLU A 425 8.51 -14.64 -19.32
CA GLU A 425 9.34 -14.19 -18.19
C GLU A 425 10.78 -13.84 -18.62
N HIS A 426 11.33 -12.79 -18.00
CA HIS A 426 12.69 -12.32 -18.23
C HIS A 426 13.40 -12.12 -16.89
N TYR A 427 14.61 -12.67 -16.78
CA TYR A 427 15.43 -12.56 -15.59
C TYR A 427 16.84 -12.08 -15.92
N ALA A 428 17.37 -11.14 -15.14
CA ALA A 428 18.76 -10.74 -15.18
C ALA A 428 19.59 -11.61 -14.22
N VAL A 429 20.62 -12.28 -14.74
CA VAL A 429 21.48 -13.20 -13.98
C VAL A 429 22.85 -12.56 -13.80
N LEU A 430 23.23 -12.20 -12.57
CA LEU A 430 24.51 -11.57 -12.27
C LEU A 430 25.61 -12.62 -12.04
N THR A 431 26.28 -13.02 -13.12
CA THR A 431 27.32 -14.06 -13.07
C THR A 431 28.69 -13.55 -12.62
N LYS A 432 28.94 -12.25 -12.81
CA LYS A 432 30.15 -11.59 -12.33
C LYS A 432 29.86 -10.13 -11.99
N ARG A 433 29.90 -9.82 -10.71
CA ARG A 433 29.73 -8.45 -10.21
C ARG A 433 31.02 -7.64 -10.30
N ASP A 434 30.93 -6.44 -10.84
CA ASP A 434 31.96 -5.40 -10.76
C ASP A 434 31.34 -3.99 -10.74
N SER A 435 32.17 -2.96 -10.81
CA SER A 435 31.72 -1.57 -10.70
C SER A 435 30.89 -1.07 -11.88
N LEU A 436 30.91 -1.77 -13.02
CA LEU A 436 30.14 -1.37 -14.21
C LEU A 436 28.73 -1.96 -14.22
N ASN A 437 28.45 -2.99 -13.41
CA ASN A 437 27.17 -3.67 -13.37
C ASN A 437 26.56 -3.77 -11.97
N GLU A 438 27.16 -3.12 -10.96
CA GLU A 438 26.71 -3.20 -9.57
C GLU A 438 25.32 -2.61 -9.33
N TRP A 439 24.82 -1.76 -10.24
CA TRP A 439 23.46 -1.22 -10.17
C TRP A 439 22.38 -2.29 -10.26
N LEU A 440 22.61 -3.41 -10.97
CA LEU A 440 21.62 -4.51 -10.97
C LEU A 440 21.32 -5.01 -9.55
N ALA A 441 22.34 -5.08 -8.71
CA ALA A 441 22.20 -5.51 -7.32
C ALA A 441 21.75 -4.40 -6.35
N ARG A 442 21.96 -3.12 -6.69
CA ARG A 442 21.67 -1.98 -5.79
C ARG A 442 20.39 -1.24 -6.09
N ALA A 443 19.93 -1.26 -7.34
CA ALA A 443 18.72 -0.57 -7.74
C ALA A 443 17.50 -1.13 -7.00
N ASP A 444 16.55 -0.27 -6.74
CA ASP A 444 15.34 -0.57 -6.00
C ASP A 444 14.30 -1.22 -6.92
N TYR A 445 13.24 -1.72 -6.31
CA TYR A 445 12.09 -2.22 -7.04
C TYR A 445 11.38 -1.08 -7.78
N GLY A 446 11.10 -1.26 -9.08
CA GLY A 446 10.54 -0.24 -9.96
C GLY A 446 11.59 0.67 -10.64
N ASP A 447 12.87 0.59 -10.27
CA ASP A 447 13.93 1.36 -10.93
C ASP A 447 14.09 0.95 -12.40
N VAL A 448 14.40 1.93 -13.25
CA VAL A 448 14.66 1.69 -14.67
C VAL A 448 16.16 1.55 -14.90
N LEU A 449 16.57 0.40 -15.42
CA LEU A 449 17.95 0.05 -15.71
C LEU A 449 18.21 0.01 -17.22
N ALA A 450 19.31 0.63 -17.63
CA ALA A 450 19.89 0.45 -18.95
C ALA A 450 20.94 -0.65 -18.88
N PHE A 451 20.73 -1.70 -19.68
CA PHE A 451 21.66 -2.80 -19.85
C PHE A 451 22.37 -2.62 -21.18
N GLU A 452 23.70 -2.57 -21.17
CA GLU A 452 24.51 -2.55 -22.37
C GLU A 452 25.35 -3.84 -22.43
N ASN A 453 25.37 -4.44 -23.61
CA ASN A 453 26.11 -5.65 -23.88
C ASN A 453 25.77 -6.74 -22.84
N VAL A 454 24.51 -7.22 -22.81
CA VAL A 454 24.10 -8.40 -22.01
C VAL A 454 23.82 -9.58 -22.93
N LEU A 455 24.19 -10.79 -22.51
CA LEU A 455 23.97 -12.00 -23.31
C LEU A 455 22.57 -12.57 -23.05
N ALA A 456 21.73 -12.60 -24.09
CA ALA A 456 20.40 -13.19 -24.01
C ALA A 456 20.45 -14.70 -24.24
N LEU A 457 19.91 -15.48 -23.31
CA LEU A 457 19.80 -16.93 -23.37
C LEU A 457 18.37 -17.38 -23.11
N TRP A 458 18.01 -18.52 -23.69
CA TRP A 458 16.78 -19.23 -23.36
C TRP A 458 17.07 -20.27 -22.27
N ASN A 459 16.22 -20.33 -21.25
CA ASN A 459 16.26 -21.35 -20.22
C ASN A 459 15.14 -22.37 -20.46
N ASP A 460 15.49 -23.55 -20.98
CA ASP A 460 14.53 -24.62 -21.27
C ASP A 460 13.86 -25.18 -20.02
N ASP A 461 14.53 -25.14 -18.87
CA ASP A 461 14.01 -25.72 -17.62
C ASP A 461 12.94 -24.81 -17.00
N GLU A 462 13.15 -23.49 -17.04
CA GLU A 462 12.24 -22.48 -16.47
C GLU A 462 11.25 -21.91 -17.50
N GLY A 463 11.48 -22.13 -18.80
CA GLY A 463 10.66 -21.55 -19.86
C GLY A 463 10.75 -20.02 -19.93
N ALA A 464 11.91 -19.45 -19.62
CA ALA A 464 12.14 -18.01 -19.49
C ALA A 464 13.40 -17.54 -20.22
N TYR A 465 13.49 -16.23 -20.48
CA TYR A 465 14.69 -15.61 -21.02
C TYR A 465 15.62 -15.11 -19.90
N ASN A 466 16.89 -15.51 -19.98
CA ASN A 466 17.94 -15.07 -19.06
C ASN A 466 18.84 -14.04 -19.76
N LEU A 467 18.94 -12.85 -19.17
CA LEU A 467 19.89 -11.81 -19.51
C LEU A 467 21.12 -11.97 -18.63
N VAL A 468 22.17 -12.59 -19.18
CA VAL A 468 23.41 -12.82 -18.45
C VAL A 468 24.20 -11.53 -18.37
N VAL A 469 24.36 -11.05 -17.14
CA VAL A 469 25.18 -9.90 -16.78
C VAL A 469 26.51 -10.41 -16.23
N ASP A 470 27.58 -10.12 -16.96
CA ASP A 470 28.94 -10.55 -16.67
C ASP A 470 29.92 -9.36 -16.73
N GLY A 471 31.22 -9.64 -16.72
CA GLY A 471 32.26 -8.60 -16.75
C GLY A 471 32.44 -7.88 -18.09
N GLU A 472 31.64 -8.20 -19.12
CA GLU A 472 31.57 -7.42 -20.36
C GLU A 472 30.32 -6.54 -20.42
N SER A 473 29.42 -6.67 -19.44
CA SER A 473 28.13 -5.97 -19.38
C SER A 473 28.24 -4.67 -18.57
N VAL A 474 27.51 -3.64 -18.98
CA VAL A 474 27.31 -2.40 -18.21
C VAL A 474 25.84 -2.33 -17.80
N VAL A 475 25.58 -1.99 -16.54
CA VAL A 475 24.22 -1.76 -16.04
C VAL A 475 24.23 -0.44 -15.29
N ASP A 476 23.44 0.52 -15.78
CA ASP A 476 23.30 1.85 -15.19
C ASP A 476 21.84 2.09 -14.79
N ARG A 477 21.64 2.72 -13.62
CA ARG A 477 20.33 3.25 -13.21
C ARG A 477 20.04 4.52 -14.02
N VAL A 478 18.90 4.53 -14.70
CA VAL A 478 18.45 5.67 -15.51
C VAL A 478 17.66 6.66 -14.67
N ALA A 479 16.82 6.13 -13.78
CA ALA A 479 16.03 6.87 -12.81
C ALA A 479 15.74 5.95 -11.62
#